data_AF-A0A4Q3VZ13-F1
#
_entry.id   AF-A0A4Q3VZ13-F1
#
_cell.length_a   1.000
_cell.length_b   1.000
_cell.length_c   1.000
_cell.angle_alpha   90.00
_cell.angle_beta   90.00
_cell.angle_gamma   90.00
#
_symmetry.space_group_name_H-M   'P 1'
#
loop_
_entity.id
_entity.type
_entity.pdbx_description
1 polymer ?
#
loop_
_entity_poly.entity_id
_entity_poly.type
_entity_poly.pdbx_seq_one_letter_code
_entity_poly.pdbx_strand_id
1 'polypeptide(L)'
;MSFDLLGVGRWVSAPRPGRRKGGFPPGGPWDEESFALVCALTGATEAFELDTGRLTFREAGTWAIVGAGMGELRPVGPSEIIEAKRRVYVAWARGLAGSEARATGVAHPPERENVLRILPGPQAELLGHLLDREFTVDRLSDRTGLRFSGTEPHGMEIPSEPATFGIKLGTFRFLTLIFSNW
;
A
#
# COMPACT_ATOMS: atom_id res chain seq x y z
N MET A 1 15.31 12.69 12.23
CA MET A 1 13.97 12.69 11.64
C MET A 1 12.94 12.93 12.72
N SER A 2 12.52 14.18 12.85
CA SER A 2 11.32 14.57 13.57
C SER A 2 10.31 15.17 12.58
N PHE A 3 9.05 14.75 12.69
CA PHE A 3 7.94 15.30 11.94
C PHE A 3 6.69 15.26 12.81
N ASP A 4 5.74 16.13 12.49
CA ASP A 4 4.38 16.04 13.01
C ASP A 4 3.52 15.22 12.06
N LEU A 5 2.70 14.33 12.63
CA LEU A 5 1.72 13.54 11.89
C LEU A 5 0.31 14.04 12.22
N LEU A 6 -0.45 14.38 11.18
CA LEU A 6 -1.89 14.52 11.26
C LEU A 6 -2.53 13.51 10.30
N GLY A 7 -2.93 12.35 10.81
CA GLY A 7 -3.49 11.27 9.99
C GLY A 7 -3.08 9.89 10.50
N VAL A 8 -3.02 8.92 9.59
CA VAL A 8 -2.66 7.53 9.90
C VAL A 8 -1.38 7.17 9.18
N GLY A 9 -0.37 6.75 9.94
CA GLY A 9 0.88 6.26 9.38
C GLY A 9 1.65 5.41 10.38
N ARG A 10 2.68 4.71 9.89
CA ARG A 10 3.48 3.79 10.69
C ARG A 10 4.87 3.61 10.11
N TRP A 11 5.82 3.25 10.97
CA TRP A 11 7.12 2.75 10.52
C TRP A 11 6.98 1.33 9.99
N VAL A 12 7.52 1.09 8.80
CA VAL A 12 7.57 -0.22 8.16
C VAL A 12 9.01 -0.58 7.81
N SER A 13 9.29 -1.88 7.85
CA SER A 13 10.55 -2.49 7.41
C SER A 13 10.21 -3.64 6.47
N ALA A 14 11.23 -4.27 5.88
CA ALA A 14 11.02 -5.45 5.04
C ALA A 14 10.18 -6.54 5.77
N PRO A 15 9.33 -7.29 5.06
CA PRO A 15 8.53 -8.37 5.64
C PRO A 15 9.40 -9.39 6.40
N ARG A 16 8.85 -9.98 7.46
CA ARG A 16 9.52 -11.01 8.28
C ARG A 16 8.95 -12.40 7.97
N PRO A 17 9.49 -13.11 6.96
CA PRO A 17 8.98 -14.42 6.59
C PRO A 17 9.26 -15.49 7.67
N GLY A 18 8.63 -16.66 7.53
CA GLY A 18 8.92 -17.85 8.33
C GLY A 18 8.21 -17.95 9.68
N ARG A 19 7.52 -16.90 10.15
CA ARG A 19 6.84 -16.90 11.47
C ARG A 19 5.35 -17.27 11.45
N ARG A 20 4.81 -17.59 10.27
CA ARG A 20 3.37 -17.89 10.11
C ARG A 20 2.90 -19.12 10.89
N LYS A 21 3.78 -20.10 11.11
CA LYS A 21 3.47 -21.29 11.95
C LYS A 21 3.11 -20.91 13.39
N GLY A 22 3.57 -19.76 13.87
CA GLY A 22 3.24 -19.23 15.20
C GLY A 22 2.08 -18.22 15.18
N GLY A 23 1.34 -18.10 14.08
CA GLY A 23 0.24 -17.12 13.95
C GLY A 23 0.69 -15.69 13.70
N PHE A 24 1.99 -15.44 13.48
CA PHE A 24 2.49 -14.09 13.20
C PHE A 24 2.38 -13.77 11.70
N PRO A 25 1.65 -12.70 11.32
CA PRO A 25 1.70 -12.21 9.94
C PRO A 25 3.12 -11.70 9.61
N PRO A 26 3.55 -11.74 8.34
CA PRO A 26 4.88 -11.26 7.98
C PRO A 26 5.06 -9.74 8.15
N GLY A 27 3.97 -8.98 8.30
CA GLY A 27 4.01 -7.52 8.38
C GLY A 27 4.54 -6.90 7.09
N GLY A 28 5.29 -5.82 7.22
CA GLY A 28 5.95 -5.15 6.09
C GLY A 28 5.17 -3.98 5.50
N PRO A 29 5.67 -3.35 4.42
CA PRO A 29 4.91 -2.36 3.66
C PRO A 29 3.71 -3.01 2.96
N TRP A 30 2.67 -2.24 2.66
CA TRP A 30 1.57 -2.74 1.83
C TRP A 30 1.93 -2.80 0.34
N ASP A 31 2.62 -1.77 -0.15
CA ASP A 31 3.18 -1.70 -1.49
C ASP A 31 4.70 -1.87 -1.38
N GLU A 32 5.14 -3.11 -1.58
CA GLU A 32 6.55 -3.50 -1.49
C GLU A 32 7.42 -2.81 -2.54
N GLU A 33 6.87 -2.47 -3.72
CA GLU A 33 7.62 -1.83 -4.81
C GLU A 33 7.93 -0.37 -4.46
N SER A 34 6.93 0.39 -4.01
CA SER A 34 7.14 1.77 -3.56
C SER A 34 8.08 1.84 -2.35
N PHE A 35 7.94 0.91 -1.41
CA PHE A 35 8.84 0.79 -0.27
C PHE A 35 10.29 0.48 -0.71
N ALA A 36 10.48 -0.50 -1.59
CA ALA A 36 11.80 -0.86 -2.08
C ALA A 36 12.47 0.31 -2.80
N LEU A 37 11.71 1.04 -3.62
CA LEU A 37 12.20 2.22 -4.33
C LEU A 37 12.61 3.33 -3.36
N VAL A 38 11.78 3.68 -2.37
CA VAL A 38 12.11 4.76 -1.43
C VAL A 38 13.34 4.42 -0.58
N CYS A 39 13.48 3.15 -0.18
CA CYS A 39 14.65 2.65 0.54
C CYS A 39 15.90 2.67 -0.33
N ALA A 40 15.80 2.25 -1.60
CA ALA A 40 16.92 2.28 -2.54
C ALA A 40 17.41 3.71 -2.80
N LEU A 41 16.50 4.68 -2.93
CA LEU A 41 16.85 6.09 -3.15
C LEU A 41 17.57 6.75 -1.96
N THR A 42 17.37 6.23 -0.75
CA THR A 42 17.85 6.86 0.48
C THR A 42 18.94 6.04 1.20
N GLY A 43 19.17 4.80 0.77
CA GLY A 43 20.00 3.84 1.50
C GLY A 43 19.38 3.36 2.82
N ALA A 44 18.09 3.61 3.05
CA ALA A 44 17.40 3.24 4.29
C ALA A 44 16.92 1.78 4.26
N THR A 45 16.80 1.17 5.44
CA THR A 45 16.20 -0.18 5.62
C THR A 45 14.77 -0.13 6.16
N GLU A 46 14.29 1.07 6.47
CA GLU A 46 12.96 1.35 7.00
C GLU A 46 12.42 2.64 6.37
N ALA A 47 11.10 2.75 6.31
CA ALA A 47 10.40 3.91 5.81
C ALA A 47 9.15 4.17 6.64
N PHE A 48 8.70 5.42 6.66
CA PHE A 48 7.40 5.77 7.21
C PHE A 48 6.34 5.63 6.12
N GLU A 49 5.42 4.70 6.31
CA GLU A 49 4.25 4.53 5.45
C GLU A 49 3.12 5.41 5.98
N LEU A 50 2.73 6.42 5.20
CA LEU A 50 1.60 7.29 5.47
C LEU A 50 0.40 6.79 4.66
N ASP A 51 -0.64 6.31 5.32
CA ASP A 51 -1.86 5.79 4.69
C ASP A 51 -2.68 6.96 4.11
N THR A 52 -3.04 7.91 4.97
CA THR A 52 -3.69 9.18 4.61
C THR A 52 -3.30 10.24 5.64
N GLY A 53 -3.24 11.50 5.20
CA GLY A 53 -3.05 12.65 6.08
C GLY A 53 -1.90 13.54 5.67
N ARG A 54 -1.26 14.15 6.66
CA ARG A 54 -0.23 15.17 6.48
C ARG A 54 0.99 14.89 7.36
N LEU A 55 2.18 15.07 6.78
CA LEU A 55 3.44 15.18 7.54
C LEU A 55 3.99 16.59 7.43
N THR A 56 4.48 17.12 8.55
CA THR A 56 5.24 18.38 8.60
C THR A 56 6.64 18.09 9.10
N PHE A 57 7.65 18.27 8.25
CA PHE A 57 9.05 18.03 8.62
C PHE A 57 9.59 19.22 9.42
N ARG A 58 10.13 18.94 10.62
CA ARG A 58 10.68 19.98 11.51
C ARG A 58 12.16 20.26 11.28
N GLU A 59 12.85 19.33 10.62
CA GLU A 59 14.28 19.38 10.36
C GLU A 59 14.54 19.46 8.85
N ALA A 60 15.51 20.29 8.45
CA ALA A 60 16.04 20.24 7.10
C ALA A 60 16.74 18.89 6.87
N GLY A 61 16.52 18.28 5.70
CA GLY A 61 17.10 16.99 5.37
C GLY A 61 16.78 16.57 3.94
N THR A 62 17.49 15.54 3.47
CA THR A 62 17.20 14.90 2.18
C THR A 62 16.28 13.71 2.42
N TRP A 63 15.11 13.74 1.80
CA TRP A 63 14.07 12.71 1.91
C TRP A 63 13.73 12.20 0.52
N ALA A 64 13.36 10.92 0.44
CA ALA A 64 12.64 10.40 -0.72
C ALA A 64 11.20 10.12 -0.33
N ILE A 65 10.29 10.41 -1.25
CA ILE A 65 8.86 10.17 -1.09
C ILE A 65 8.38 9.44 -2.34
N VAL A 66 7.79 8.26 -2.15
CA VAL A 66 7.33 7.40 -3.24
C VAL A 66 5.93 6.89 -2.91
N GLY A 67 5.04 6.86 -3.88
CA GLY A 67 3.73 6.24 -3.74
C GLY A 67 2.65 6.95 -4.55
N ALA A 68 1.44 6.41 -4.50
CA ALA A 68 0.31 6.96 -5.22
C ALA A 68 -0.33 8.13 -4.47
N GLY A 69 -0.81 9.14 -5.20
CA GLY A 69 -1.59 10.23 -4.60
C GLY A 69 -0.80 11.14 -3.66
N MET A 70 0.51 11.23 -3.85
CA MET A 70 1.33 12.30 -3.29
C MET A 70 0.78 13.63 -3.81
N GLY A 71 0.36 14.52 -2.91
CA GLY A 71 0.14 15.91 -3.24
C GLY A 71 1.45 16.62 -3.57
N GLU A 72 1.37 17.90 -3.90
CA GLU A 72 2.59 18.70 -4.07
C GLU A 72 3.33 18.82 -2.73
N LEU A 73 4.66 18.68 -2.77
CA LEU A 73 5.53 19.07 -1.66
C LEU A 73 5.45 20.59 -1.51
N ARG A 74 4.92 21.09 -0.39
CA ARG A 74 4.75 22.53 -0.16
C ARG A 74 5.72 23.03 0.91
N PRO A 75 6.57 24.02 0.60
CA PRO A 75 7.35 24.69 1.64
C PRO A 75 6.42 25.56 2.50
N VAL A 76 6.57 25.46 3.82
CA VAL A 76 5.87 26.29 4.82
C VAL A 76 6.90 26.80 5.83
N GLY A 77 7.46 27.99 5.54
CA GLY A 77 8.56 28.55 6.33
C GLY A 77 9.82 27.67 6.24
N PRO A 78 10.45 27.28 7.37
CA PRO A 78 11.60 26.37 7.38
C PRO A 78 11.21 24.88 7.21
N SER A 79 9.92 24.57 7.13
CA SER A 79 9.38 23.22 7.09
C SER A 79 8.89 22.86 5.68
N GLU A 80 8.91 21.57 5.37
CA GLU A 80 8.25 21.01 4.19
C GLU A 80 7.02 20.22 4.64
N ILE A 81 5.92 20.33 3.90
CA ILE A 81 4.67 19.62 4.16
C ILE A 81 4.39 18.69 2.99
N ILE A 82 3.97 17.46 3.32
CA ILE A 82 3.32 16.57 2.37
C ILE A 82 1.90 16.28 2.80
N GLU A 83 1.00 16.26 1.83
CA GLU A 83 -0.35 15.74 1.98
C GLU A 83 -0.51 14.52 1.09
N ALA A 84 -1.01 13.44 1.67
CA ALA A 84 -1.24 12.21 0.97
C ALA A 84 -2.72 11.82 1.06
N LYS A 85 -3.38 11.76 -0.10
CA LYS A 85 -4.76 11.26 -0.21
C LYS A 85 -4.81 9.73 -0.32
N ARG A 86 -3.69 9.14 -0.70
CA ARG A 86 -3.45 7.70 -0.79
C ARG A 86 -2.10 7.37 -0.18
N ARG A 87 -1.78 6.08 -0.12
CA ARG A 87 -0.59 5.60 0.56
C ARG A 87 0.70 6.11 -0.11
N VAL A 88 1.56 6.71 0.70
CA VAL A 88 2.93 7.11 0.34
C VAL A 88 3.94 6.58 1.35
N TYR A 89 5.18 6.44 0.91
CA TYR A 89 6.32 6.04 1.72
C TYR A 89 7.32 7.18 1.77
N VAL A 90 7.83 7.47 2.96
CA VAL A 90 8.82 8.51 3.21
C VAL A 90 10.04 7.87 3.86
N ALA A 91 11.22 8.05 3.28
CA ALA A 91 12.48 7.62 3.90
C ALA A 91 13.48 8.76 3.97
N TRP A 92 14.37 8.68 4.96
CA TRP A 92 15.40 9.67 5.21
C TRP A 92 16.75 9.19 4.70
N ALA A 93 17.42 10.01 3.89
CA ALA A 93 18.79 9.73 3.47
C ALA A 93 19.76 10.03 4.62
N ARG A 94 20.24 8.99 5.30
CA ARG A 94 21.31 9.13 6.31
C ARG A 94 22.68 9.05 5.63
N GLY A 95 23.48 10.11 5.73
CA GLY A 95 24.89 10.07 5.33
C GLY A 95 25.20 10.34 3.85
N LEU A 96 24.20 10.65 3.02
CA LEU A 96 24.42 11.21 1.68
C LEU A 96 24.67 12.72 1.79
N ALA A 97 25.83 13.08 2.33
CA ALA A 97 26.30 14.46 2.31
C ALA A 97 26.55 14.87 0.84
N GLY A 98 25.72 15.76 0.31
CA GLY A 98 25.98 16.44 -0.96
C GLY A 98 25.19 15.98 -2.19
N SER A 99 24.22 15.06 -2.08
CA SER A 99 23.33 14.76 -3.20
C SER A 99 21.94 15.35 -3.00
N GLU A 100 21.61 16.38 -3.79
CA GLU A 100 20.24 16.89 -3.98
C GLU A 100 19.39 15.86 -4.75
N ALA A 101 19.23 14.67 -4.20
CA ALA A 101 18.36 13.65 -4.80
C ALA A 101 16.90 13.96 -4.45
N ARG A 102 16.32 14.97 -5.10
CA ARG A 102 14.87 15.21 -5.12
C ARG A 102 14.24 14.34 -6.19
N ALA A 103 13.94 13.09 -5.85
CA ALA A 103 13.12 12.23 -6.70
C ALA A 103 11.65 12.46 -6.36
N THR A 104 11.02 13.44 -7.00
CA THR A 104 9.55 13.60 -7.00
C THR A 104 9.01 12.98 -8.27
N GLY A 105 8.59 11.71 -8.19
CA GLY A 105 7.84 11.07 -9.27
C GLY A 105 6.37 11.10 -8.92
N VAL A 106 5.58 11.98 -9.56
CA VAL A 106 4.13 11.81 -9.58
C VAL A 106 3.84 10.72 -10.61
N ALA A 107 3.83 9.47 -10.17
CA ALA A 107 3.17 8.43 -10.95
C ALA A 107 1.68 8.75 -10.87
N HIS A 108 1.15 9.38 -11.92
CA HIS A 108 -0.30 9.38 -12.13
C HIS A 108 -0.72 7.91 -12.14
N PRO A 109 -1.61 7.46 -11.22
CA PRO A 109 -2.23 6.16 -11.42
C PRO A 109 -2.85 6.26 -12.82
N PRO A 110 -2.49 5.36 -13.76
CA PRO A 110 -3.12 5.42 -15.06
C PRO A 110 -4.63 5.39 -14.83
N GLU A 111 -5.39 6.20 -15.56
CA GLU A 111 -6.87 6.20 -15.58
C GLU A 111 -7.45 4.86 -16.10
N ARG A 112 -6.70 3.77 -15.96
CA ARG A 112 -7.07 2.43 -16.35
C ARG A 112 -7.98 1.88 -15.26
N GLU A 113 -9.03 1.22 -15.73
CA GLU A 113 -9.68 0.13 -15.02
C GLU A 113 -8.62 -0.68 -14.25
N ASN A 114 -8.76 -0.76 -12.92
CA ASN A 114 -7.78 -1.44 -12.10
C ASN A 114 -8.05 -2.93 -12.18
N VAL A 115 -7.58 -3.54 -13.26
CA VAL A 115 -7.80 -4.96 -13.51
C VAL A 115 -6.87 -5.79 -12.64
N LEU A 116 -7.43 -6.49 -11.65
CA LEU A 116 -6.73 -7.52 -10.90
C LEU A 116 -6.76 -8.83 -11.66
N ARG A 117 -5.60 -9.46 -11.80
CA ARG A 117 -5.50 -10.84 -12.31
C ARG A 117 -5.61 -11.78 -11.12
N ILE A 118 -6.55 -12.72 -11.18
CA ILE A 118 -6.78 -13.70 -10.12
C ILE A 118 -6.33 -15.08 -10.62
N LEU A 119 -5.64 -15.83 -9.75
CA LEU A 119 -5.08 -17.16 -10.06
C LEU A 119 -5.73 -18.27 -9.24
N PRO A 120 -6.01 -19.47 -9.77
CA PRO A 120 -6.60 -20.59 -9.02
C PRO A 120 -6.23 -20.78 -7.58
N GLY A 121 -7.25 -20.82 -6.70
CA GLY A 121 -7.10 -21.31 -5.34
C GLY A 121 -7.98 -22.54 -5.07
N PRO A 122 -7.80 -23.13 -3.88
CA PRO A 122 -8.37 -24.44 -3.54
C PRO A 122 -9.89 -24.50 -3.62
N GLN A 123 -10.59 -23.40 -3.32
CA GLN A 123 -12.06 -23.33 -3.41
C GLN A 123 -12.57 -22.51 -4.60
N ALA A 124 -11.85 -22.48 -5.72
CA ALA A 124 -12.22 -21.73 -6.92
C ALA A 124 -13.66 -21.95 -7.39
N GLU A 125 -14.16 -23.18 -7.29
CA GLU A 125 -15.50 -23.57 -7.74
C GLU A 125 -16.60 -22.82 -6.98
N LEU A 126 -16.37 -22.48 -5.71
CA LEU A 126 -17.32 -21.71 -4.90
C LEU A 126 -17.45 -20.24 -5.35
N LEU A 127 -16.45 -19.74 -6.07
CA LEU A 127 -16.25 -18.33 -6.34
C LEU A 127 -16.28 -18.00 -7.85
N GLY A 128 -16.64 -18.97 -8.69
CA GLY A 128 -16.73 -18.79 -10.15
C GLY A 128 -17.72 -17.68 -10.56
N HIS A 129 -18.77 -17.46 -9.76
CA HIS A 129 -19.77 -16.40 -9.99
C HIS A 129 -19.24 -14.98 -9.77
N LEU A 130 -18.05 -14.82 -9.18
CA LEU A 130 -17.42 -13.53 -8.91
C LEU A 130 -16.58 -13.01 -10.09
N LEU A 131 -16.21 -13.86 -11.05
CA LEU A 131 -15.23 -13.50 -12.09
C LEU A 131 -15.76 -12.50 -13.13
N ASP A 132 -17.07 -12.43 -13.33
CA ASP A 132 -17.71 -11.57 -14.34
C ASP A 132 -18.44 -10.37 -13.71
N ARG A 133 -18.10 -10.03 -12.45
CA ARG A 133 -18.72 -8.92 -11.71
C ARG A 133 -17.76 -7.76 -11.53
N GLU A 134 -18.33 -6.56 -11.45
CA GLU A 134 -17.62 -5.38 -10.97
C GLU A 134 -17.71 -5.31 -9.46
N PHE A 135 -16.60 -4.92 -8.83
CA PHE A 135 -16.52 -4.79 -7.38
C PHE A 135 -16.13 -3.37 -7.01
N THR A 136 -16.81 -2.85 -5.99
CA THR A 136 -16.42 -1.60 -5.32
C THR A 136 -15.71 -1.94 -4.03
N VAL A 137 -14.54 -1.33 -3.81
CA VAL A 137 -13.79 -1.47 -2.56
C VAL A 137 -14.57 -0.77 -1.44
N ASP A 138 -14.86 -1.53 -0.39
CA ASP A 138 -15.59 -1.06 0.78
C ASP A 138 -14.70 -0.18 1.67
N ARG A 139 -15.31 0.79 2.35
CA ARG A 139 -14.64 1.72 3.29
C ARG A 139 -14.03 1.03 4.51
N LEU A 140 -14.45 -0.21 4.80
CA LEU A 140 -13.90 -1.03 5.87
C LEU A 140 -12.63 -1.80 5.45
N SER A 141 -12.12 -1.59 4.24
CA SER A 141 -10.85 -2.16 3.78
C SER A 141 -9.68 -1.61 4.57
N ASP A 142 -8.76 -2.49 4.96
CA ASP A 142 -7.60 -2.14 5.77
C ASP A 142 -6.38 -2.99 5.38
N ARG A 143 -5.33 -2.93 6.20
CA ARG A 143 -4.08 -3.68 5.97
C ARG A 143 -4.21 -5.19 6.14
N THR A 144 -5.33 -5.68 6.66
CA THR A 144 -5.63 -7.10 6.77
C THR A 144 -6.22 -7.62 5.47
N GLY A 145 -7.00 -6.80 4.76
CA GLY A 145 -7.55 -7.16 3.47
C GLY A 145 -8.48 -6.11 2.86
N LEU A 146 -8.67 -6.23 1.55
CA LEU A 146 -9.69 -5.48 0.82
C LEU A 146 -11.04 -6.15 1.02
N ARG A 147 -12.04 -5.35 1.35
CA ARG A 147 -13.44 -5.78 1.43
C ARG A 147 -14.16 -5.20 0.23
N PHE A 148 -15.14 -5.92 -0.29
CA PHE A 148 -15.89 -5.51 -1.47
C PHE A 148 -17.38 -5.45 -1.15
N SER A 149 -18.04 -4.38 -1.57
CA SER A 149 -19.50 -4.27 -1.46
C SER A 149 -20.17 -4.97 -2.64
N GLY A 150 -21.40 -5.48 -2.45
CA GLY A 150 -22.18 -6.13 -3.52
C GLY A 150 -21.92 -7.63 -3.68
N THR A 151 -21.16 -8.25 -2.78
CA THR A 151 -20.98 -9.70 -2.71
C THR A 151 -21.92 -10.32 -1.71
N GLU A 152 -22.71 -11.30 -2.14
CA GLU A 152 -23.45 -12.13 -1.20
C GLU A 152 -22.46 -13.05 -0.44
N PRO A 153 -22.57 -13.17 0.90
CA PRO A 153 -21.77 -14.12 1.64
C PRO A 153 -22.08 -15.54 1.14
N HIS A 154 -21.07 -16.37 0.91
CA HIS A 154 -21.34 -17.79 0.78
C HIS A 154 -21.78 -18.32 2.16
N GLY A 155 -22.90 -19.03 2.21
CA GLY A 155 -23.45 -19.56 3.48
C GLY A 155 -22.67 -20.75 4.06
N MET A 156 -21.56 -21.15 3.44
CA MET A 156 -20.77 -22.32 3.81
C MET A 156 -19.60 -21.91 4.70
N GLU A 157 -19.56 -22.43 5.93
CA GLU A 157 -18.37 -22.36 6.77
C GLU A 157 -17.38 -23.47 6.36
N ILE A 158 -16.10 -23.11 6.21
CA ILE A 158 -15.03 -24.02 5.75
C ILE A 158 -14.04 -24.19 6.90
N PRO A 159 -13.51 -25.40 7.14
CA PRO A 159 -12.44 -25.62 8.12
C PRO A 159 -11.25 -24.68 7.90
N SER A 160 -10.62 -24.23 8.98
CA SER A 160 -9.49 -23.30 8.91
C SER A 160 -8.32 -23.89 8.14
N GLU A 161 -7.77 -23.11 7.21
CA GLU A 161 -6.60 -23.45 6.41
C GLU A 161 -5.58 -22.29 6.38
N PRO A 162 -4.31 -22.54 6.01
CA PRO A 162 -3.31 -21.48 5.93
C PRO A 162 -3.63 -20.43 4.85
N ALA A 163 -3.77 -19.17 5.26
CA ALA A 163 -3.97 -18.06 4.34
C ALA A 163 -2.66 -17.59 3.67
N THR A 164 -2.75 -17.20 2.39
CA THR A 164 -1.68 -16.51 1.64
C THR A 164 -2.04 -15.06 1.35
N PHE A 165 -1.05 -14.23 1.01
CA PHE A 165 -1.34 -12.86 0.53
C PHE A 165 -1.97 -12.93 -0.85
N GLY A 166 -2.96 -12.07 -1.09
CA GLY A 166 -3.75 -12.05 -2.32
C GLY A 166 -4.84 -13.11 -2.36
N ILE A 167 -5.76 -12.96 -3.32
CA ILE A 167 -6.82 -13.94 -3.59
C ILE A 167 -6.29 -14.94 -4.62
N LYS A 168 -6.40 -16.24 -4.33
CA LYS A 168 -6.23 -17.29 -5.33
C LYS A 168 -7.62 -17.85 -5.75
N LEU A 169 -8.13 -17.62 -6.98
CA LEU A 169 -9.34 -18.19 -7.64
C LEU A 169 -9.12 -18.70 -9.08
N GLY A 170 -9.75 -19.83 -9.43
CA GLY A 170 -9.49 -20.72 -10.57
C GLY A 170 -9.59 -20.16 -11.97
N THR A 171 -8.52 -20.33 -12.76
CA THR A 171 -8.37 -20.10 -14.21
C THR A 171 -8.21 -18.63 -14.59
N PHE A 172 -7.36 -18.32 -15.58
CA PHE A 172 -7.07 -16.93 -16.01
C PHE A 172 -8.36 -16.24 -16.48
N ARG A 173 -8.91 -15.37 -15.62
CA ARG A 173 -9.95 -14.41 -15.99
C ARG A 173 -9.70 -13.09 -15.26
N PHE A 174 -10.06 -12.00 -15.92
CA PHE A 174 -9.76 -10.64 -15.51
C PHE A 174 -10.83 -10.17 -14.52
N LEU A 175 -10.44 -9.69 -13.34
CA LEU A 175 -11.33 -8.98 -12.45
C LEU A 175 -11.12 -7.48 -12.65
N THR A 176 -12.11 -6.77 -13.17
CA THR A 176 -12.04 -5.30 -13.24
C THR A 176 -12.48 -4.70 -11.91
N LEU A 177 -11.55 -4.04 -11.19
CA LEU A 177 -11.91 -3.19 -10.05
C LEU A 177 -12.15 -1.75 -10.53
N ILE A 178 -13.31 -1.22 -10.17
CA ILE A 178 -13.62 0.20 -10.34
C ILE A 178 -13.33 0.90 -9.00
N PHE A 179 -12.32 1.75 -9.00
CA PHE A 179 -12.07 2.66 -7.89
C PHE A 179 -12.89 3.93 -8.14
N SER A 180 -13.93 4.15 -7.35
CA SER A 180 -14.62 5.44 -7.31
C SER A 180 -13.68 6.47 -6.65
N ASN A 181 -13.54 7.64 -7.28
CA ASN A 181 -12.81 8.76 -6.69
C ASN A 181 -13.53 9.22 -5.41
N TRP A 182 -12.86 9.07 -4.26
CA TRP A 182 -13.21 9.70 -3.00
C TRP A 182 -12.12 10.71 -2.64
#